data_AF-A0A1F9Q382-F1
#
_entry.id   AF-A0A1F9Q382-F1
#
_cell.length_a   1.000
_cell.length_b   1.000
_cell.length_c   1.000
_cell.angle_alpha   90.00
_cell.angle_beta   90.00
_cell.angle_gamma   90.00
#
_symmetry.space_group_name_H-M   'P 1'
#
loop_
_entity.id
_entity.type
_entity.pdbx_description
1 polymer ?
#
loop_
_entity_poly.entity_id
_entity_poly.type
_entity_poly.pdbx_seq_one_letter_code
_entity_poly.pdbx_strand_id
1 'polypeptide(L)'
;MTVISATGVGEVASWDENAKHGLLTSYFLKAIDGEADKGKTGNNNQQIELEEVKKYLELEVPYMARRLYGREQHPQISGNSTSVISTYVD
;
A
#
# COMPACT_ATOMS: atom_id res chain seq x y z
N MET A 1 6.97 1.25 16.54
CA MET A 1 6.01 0.22 16.10
C MET A 1 5.33 0.72 14.85
N THR A 2 5.24 -0.10 13.82
CA THR A 2 4.54 0.22 12.57
C THR A 2 3.21 -0.53 12.55
N VAL A 3 2.13 0.15 12.18
CA VAL A 3 0.78 -0.41 12.08
C VAL A 3 0.19 -0.02 10.73
N ILE A 4 -0.29 -1.01 9.99
CA ILE A 4 -0.99 -0.85 8.71
C ILE A 4 -2.33 -1.57 8.84
N SER A 5 -3.42 -0.85 8.63
CA SER A 5 -4.78 -1.40 8.64
C SER A 5 -5.44 -1.24 7.27
N ALA A 6 -6.29 -2.20 6.90
CA ALA A 6 -6.82 -2.33 5.55
C ALA A 6 -7.83 -1.24 5.16
N THR A 7 -8.45 -0.59 6.15
CA THR A 7 -9.64 0.25 5.98
C THR A 7 -9.67 1.35 7.04
N GLY A 8 -10.39 2.42 6.74
CA GLY A 8 -10.86 3.37 7.74
C GLY A 8 -12.03 2.82 8.55
N VAL A 9 -12.55 3.64 9.46
CA VAL A 9 -13.72 3.31 10.28
C VAL A 9 -14.96 3.19 9.38
N GLY A 10 -15.68 2.07 9.49
CA GLY A 10 -16.93 1.84 8.76
C GLY A 10 -16.78 1.40 7.30
N GLU A 11 -15.54 1.18 6.84
CA GLU A 11 -15.26 0.73 5.48
C GLU A 11 -15.02 -0.77 5.38
N VAL A 12 -15.16 -1.33 4.18
CA VAL A 12 -15.06 -2.77 3.93
C VAL A 12 -13.71 -3.09 3.27
N ALA A 13 -12.97 -4.02 3.87
CA ALA A 13 -11.75 -4.54 3.27
C ALA A 13 -12.11 -5.43 2.07
N SER A 14 -11.63 -5.06 0.89
CA SER A 14 -11.88 -5.78 -0.35
C SER A 14 -10.96 -6.98 -0.52
N TRP A 15 -11.39 -7.97 -1.28
CA TRP A 15 -10.57 -9.08 -1.75
C TRP A 15 -9.95 -8.76 -3.11
N ASP A 16 -8.80 -9.34 -3.43
CA ASP A 16 -8.22 -9.35 -4.77
C ASP A 16 -8.35 -10.76 -5.35
N GLU A 17 -9.26 -10.92 -6.32
CA GLU A 17 -9.57 -12.23 -6.88
C GLU A 17 -8.41 -12.87 -7.65
N ASN A 18 -7.49 -12.07 -8.19
CA ASN A 18 -6.36 -12.60 -8.96
C ASN A 18 -5.21 -12.99 -8.03
N ALA A 19 -4.88 -12.13 -7.07
CA ALA A 19 -3.78 -12.36 -6.13
C ALA A 19 -4.15 -13.32 -4.98
N LYS A 20 -5.45 -13.62 -4.78
CA LYS A 20 -5.97 -14.47 -3.70
C LYS A 20 -5.59 -13.98 -2.30
N HIS A 21 -5.54 -12.66 -2.12
CA HIS A 21 -5.30 -11.98 -0.86
C HIS A 21 -6.29 -10.83 -0.67
N GLY A 22 -6.29 -10.21 0.52
CA GLY A 22 -6.97 -8.93 0.68
C GLY A 22 -6.36 -7.87 -0.23
N LEU A 23 -7.17 -6.96 -0.78
CA LEU A 23 -6.72 -5.91 -1.69
C LEU A 23 -5.57 -5.07 -1.10
N LEU A 24 -5.66 -4.74 0.19
CA LEU A 24 -4.54 -4.09 0.90
C LEU A 24 -3.26 -4.93 0.78
N THR A 25 -3.33 -6.22 1.12
CA THR A 25 -2.18 -7.12 1.13
C THR A 25 -1.56 -7.23 -0.26
N SER A 26 -2.37 -7.39 -1.31
CA SER A 26 -1.86 -7.44 -2.69
C SER A 26 -1.03 -6.21 -3.05
N TYR A 27 -1.54 -5.03 -2.72
CA TYR A 27 -0.87 -3.77 -3.03
C TYR A 27 0.29 -3.47 -2.09
N PHE A 28 0.23 -3.93 -0.83
CA PHE A 28 1.37 -3.87 0.07
C PHE A 28 2.54 -4.71 -0.45
N LEU A 29 2.28 -5.91 -0.97
CA LEU A 29 3.32 -6.75 -1.56
C LEU A 29 3.96 -6.08 -2.78
N LYS A 30 3.16 -5.50 -3.68
CA LYS A 30 3.67 -4.70 -4.81
C LYS A 30 4.49 -3.50 -4.37
N ALA A 31 4.03 -2.80 -3.33
CA ALA A 31 4.73 -1.66 -2.77
C ALA A 31 6.15 -2.05 -2.35
N ILE A 32 6.29 -3.11 -1.54
CA ILE A 32 7.58 -3.56 -0.99
C ILE A 32 8.47 -4.33 -1.99
N ASP A 33 7.90 -4.70 -3.15
CA ASP A 33 8.62 -5.26 -4.31
C ASP A 33 9.20 -4.18 -5.23
N GLY A 34 9.08 -2.90 -4.85
CA GLY A 34 9.72 -1.78 -5.54
C GLY A 34 8.78 -0.89 -6.35
N GLU A 35 7.47 -1.16 -6.38
CA GLU A 35 6.54 -0.20 -7.00
C GLU A 35 6.44 1.11 -6.21
N ALA A 36 6.55 1.05 -4.88
CA ALA A 36 6.45 2.25 -4.04
C ALA A 36 7.64 3.21 -4.19
N ASP A 37 8.82 2.70 -4.55
CA ASP A 37 10.04 3.51 -4.74
C ASP A 37 10.02 4.32 -6.06
N LYS A 38 9.04 4.05 -6.94
CA LYS A 38 8.99 4.62 -8.29
C LYS A 38 8.04 5.80 -8.39
N GLY A 39 8.21 6.60 -9.45
CA GLY A 39 7.21 7.59 -9.87
C GLY A 39 6.95 8.69 -8.83
N LYS A 40 5.66 8.86 -8.47
CA LYS A 40 5.21 9.95 -7.57
C LYS A 40 5.29 9.58 -6.09
N THR A 41 5.50 8.32 -5.77
CA THR A 41 5.44 7.80 -4.39
C THR A 41 6.82 7.68 -3.77
N GLY A 42 7.84 7.38 -4.57
CA GLY A 42 9.19 7.13 -4.08
C GLY A 42 10.28 7.96 -4.73
N ASN A 43 11.51 7.64 -4.36
CA ASN A 43 12.69 8.44 -4.66
C ASN A 43 13.77 7.71 -5.47
N ASN A 44 13.53 6.44 -5.83
CA ASN A 44 14.40 5.58 -6.64
C ASN A 44 15.77 5.30 -5.99
N ASN A 45 15.80 5.13 -4.66
CA ASN A 45 17.02 4.79 -3.92
C ASN A 45 17.14 3.28 -3.58
N GLN A 46 16.22 2.45 -4.07
CA GLN A 46 16.14 1.01 -3.80
C GLN A 46 15.90 0.65 -2.32
N GLN A 47 15.50 1.62 -1.51
CA GLN A 47 15.16 1.46 -0.10
C GLN A 47 13.76 2.00 0.16
N ILE A 48 12.81 1.08 0.32
CA ILE A 48 11.40 1.44 0.42
C ILE A 48 11.10 1.86 1.85
N GLU A 49 10.93 3.16 2.07
CA GLU A 49 10.58 3.73 3.37
C GLU A 49 9.06 3.67 3.63
N LEU A 50 8.66 3.70 4.91
CA LEU A 50 7.25 3.65 5.30
C LEU A 50 6.42 4.78 4.65
N GLU A 51 7.00 5.96 4.45
CA GLU A 51 6.35 7.08 3.77
C GLU A 51 5.99 6.75 2.32
N GLU A 52 6.83 6.00 1.61
CA GLU A 52 6.62 5.62 0.22
C GLU A 52 5.55 4.54 0.11
N VAL A 53 5.59 3.55 1.01
CA VAL A 53 4.52 2.55 1.17
C VAL A 53 3.19 3.23 1.45
N LYS A 54 3.18 4.21 2.37
CA LYS A 54 1.96 4.96 2.71
C LYS A 54 1.38 5.66 1.48
N LYS A 55 2.18 6.46 0.78
CA LYS A 55 1.73 7.17 -0.43
C LYS A 55 1.21 6.23 -1.50
N TYR A 56 1.89 5.10 -1.71
CA TYR A 56 1.48 4.09 -2.68
C TYR A 56 0.13 3.46 -2.31
N LEU A 57 -0.05 3.04 -1.05
CA LEU A 57 -1.29 2.41 -0.60
C LEU A 57 -2.47 3.39 -0.57
N GLU A 58 -2.24 4.64 -0.15
CA GLU A 58 -3.26 5.71 -0.15
C GLU A 58 -3.70 6.10 -1.57
N LEU A 59 -2.86 5.87 -2.58
CA LEU A 59 -3.20 6.09 -3.99
C LEU A 59 -3.94 4.89 -4.60
N GLU A 60 -3.35 3.70 -4.49
CA GLU A 60 -3.79 2.54 -5.26
C GLU A 60 -5.01 1.83 -4.65
N VAL A 61 -5.05 1.68 -3.32
CA VAL A 61 -6.12 0.88 -2.67
C VAL A 61 -7.50 1.54 -2.83
N PRO A 62 -7.69 2.84 -2.56
CA PRO A 62 -8.99 3.48 -2.77
C PRO A 62 -9.41 3.46 -4.24
N TYR A 63 -8.47 3.72 -5.15
CA TYR A 63 -8.72 3.67 -6.59
C TYR A 63 -9.24 2.30 -7.02
N MET A 64 -8.58 1.22 -6.59
CA MET A 64 -8.93 -0.14 -6.99
C MET A 64 -10.17 -0.65 -6.29
N ALA A 65 -10.39 -0.31 -5.02
CA ALA A 65 -11.62 -0.65 -4.32
C ALA A 65 -12.84 -0.04 -5.02
N ARG A 66 -12.74 1.24 -5.42
CA ARG A 66 -13.78 1.92 -6.19
C ARG A 66 -13.96 1.28 -7.56
N ARG A 67 -12.87 1.03 -8.29
CA ARG A 67 -12.90 0.48 -9.65
C ARG A 67 -13.49 -0.93 -9.72
N LEU A 68 -13.13 -1.81 -8.79
CA LEU A 68 -13.52 -3.22 -8.82
C LEU A 68 -14.85 -3.49 -8.12
N TYR A 69 -15.19 -2.70 -7.10
CA TYR A 69 -16.28 -3.02 -6.19
C TYR A 69 -17.24 -1.85 -5.92
N GLY A 70 -16.97 -0.64 -6.42
CA GLY A 70 -17.82 0.52 -6.19
C GLY A 70 -17.90 0.98 -4.73
N ARG A 71 -16.87 0.68 -3.91
CA ARG A 71 -16.82 1.00 -2.48
C ARG A 71 -15.56 1.77 -2.13
N GLU A 72 -15.61 2.45 -0.99
CA GLU A 72 -14.46 3.14 -0.40
C GLU A 72 -13.64 2.17 0.47
N GLN A 73 -12.33 2.33 0.42
CA GLN A 73 -11.38 1.61 1.25
C GLN A 73 -10.11 2.45 1.37
N HIS A 74 -9.89 3.03 2.54
CA HIS A 74 -8.79 3.95 2.85
C HIS A 74 -7.88 3.33 3.92
N PRO A 75 -6.77 2.70 3.54
CA PRO A 75 -5.81 2.15 4.48
C PRO A 75 -5.36 3.18 5.52
N GLN A 76 -5.17 2.77 6.77
CA GLN A 76 -4.56 3.64 7.80
C GLN A 76 -3.16 3.14 8.12
N ILE A 77 -2.16 4.01 7.94
CA ILE A 77 -0.75 3.71 8.15
C ILE A 77 -0.21 4.64 9.25
N SER A 78 0.42 4.07 10.26
CA SER A 78 1.10 4.81 11.33
C SER A 78 2.42 4.16 11.71
N GLY A 79 3.42 4.98 12.02
CA GLY A 79 4.78 4.54 12.32
C GLY A 79 5.79 5.65 12.03
N ASN A 80 7.08 5.32 12.08
CA ASN A 80 8.14 6.25 11.70
C ASN A 80 8.31 6.24 10.18
N SER A 81 8.10 7.40 9.55
CA SER A 81 8.11 7.60 8.10
C SER A 81 9.40 7.14 7.42
N THR A 82 10.55 7.27 8.08
CA THR A 82 11.87 6.91 7.52
C THR A 82 12.29 5.48 7.82
N SER A 83 11.39 4.65 8.37
CA SER A 83 11.70 3.23 8.58
C SER A 83 11.74 2.52 7.25
N VAL A 84 12.88 1.93 6.91
CA VAL A 84 13.01 1.06 5.74
C VAL A 84 12.20 -0.21 5.98
N ILE A 85 11.23 -0.46 5.10
CA ILE A 85 10.34 -1.62 5.13
C ILE A 85 10.93 -2.77 4.31
N SER A 86 11.56 -2.45 3.17
CA SER A 86 12.18 -3.42 2.28
C SER A 86 13.28 -2.77 1.44
N THR A 87 14.21 -3.59 0.96
CA THR A 87 15.21 -3.23 -0.05
C THR A 87 15.11 -4.25 -1.17
N TYR A 88 15.29 -3.82 -2.41
CA TYR A 88 15.25 -4.70 -3.57
C TYR A 88 16.48 -4.50 -4.45
N VAL A 89 16.80 -5.51 -5.25
CA VAL A 89 17.88 -5.48 -6.24
C VAL A 89 17.23 -5.69 -7.60
N ASP A 90 17.60 -4.87 -8.58
CA ASP A 90 17.08 -4.97 -9.96
C ASP A 90 17.43 -6.32 -10.63
#